data_AF-A0A1H0NXL5-F1
#
_entry.id   AF-A0A1H0NXL5-F1
#
_cell.length_a   1.000
_cell.length_b   1.000
_cell.length_c   1.000
_cell.angle_alpha   90.00
_cell.angle_beta   90.00
_cell.angle_gamma   90.00
#
_symmetry.space_group_name_H-M   'P 1'
#
loop_
_entity.id
_entity.type
_entity.pdbx_description
1 polymer ?
#
loop_
_entity_poly.entity_id
_entity_poly.type
_entity_poly.pdbx_seq_one_letter_code
_entity_poly.pdbx_strand_id
1 'polypeptide(L)'
;MNKTIEEIFNGIKHNEGRLPKEELEELIRREDETRIFLIDYMEDFKKDYKVALEDMSYFGHIYATYLLAQFKEKKFYDIYLDILELPDNEAMALYDDGIKEHGGKIIASVYNGDDTRLIEIIQSDNVSKEIKYAVKNAFEIIQRDNPRYIDNIFDEIVNWECFKGEEEREEKAELEKAEEASLNNLIASELKKGLNDFIMKNSVEIGRNDSCSCGSGKKYKKCCGK
;
A
#
# COMPACT_ATOMS: atom_id res chain seq x y z
N MET A 1 -35.19 9.49 15.52
CA MET A 1 -34.28 9.14 16.63
C MET A 1 -32.88 9.09 16.06
N ASN A 2 -31.89 9.67 16.74
CA ASN A 2 -30.50 9.49 16.32
C ASN A 2 -30.11 8.03 16.56
N LYS A 3 -29.40 7.42 15.60
CA LYS A 3 -28.88 6.06 15.73
C LYS A 3 -27.88 5.98 16.91
N THR A 4 -27.86 4.85 17.60
CA THR A 4 -26.83 4.51 18.58
C THR A 4 -25.47 4.30 17.90
N ILE A 5 -24.37 4.33 18.66
CA ILE A 5 -23.03 4.02 18.12
C ILE A 5 -23.01 2.63 17.49
N GLU A 6 -23.61 1.64 18.17
CA GLU A 6 -23.71 0.28 17.68
C GLU A 6 -24.48 0.21 16.35
N GLU A 7 -25.62 0.89 16.22
CA GLU A 7 -26.38 0.95 14.96
C GLU A 7 -25.60 1.64 13.82
N ILE A 8 -24.85 2.70 14.12
CA ILE A 8 -24.00 3.38 13.12
C ILE A 8 -22.88 2.45 12.68
N PHE A 9 -22.14 1.87 13.64
CA PHE A 9 -21.01 1.02 13.35
C PHE A 9 -21.43 -0.28 12.63
N ASN A 10 -22.53 -0.91 13.06
CA ASN A 10 -23.11 -2.06 12.38
C ASN A 10 -23.47 -1.77 10.92
N GLY A 11 -23.83 -0.53 10.59
CA GLY A 11 -24.12 -0.10 9.22
C GLY A 11 -22.90 0.02 8.31
N ILE A 12 -21.68 0.07 8.86
CA ILE A 12 -20.45 0.26 8.08
C ILE A 12 -19.48 -0.92 8.14
N LYS A 13 -19.80 -1.98 8.88
CA LYS A 13 -18.89 -3.12 9.03
C LYS A 13 -18.59 -3.87 7.73
N HIS A 14 -19.38 -3.68 6.69
CA HIS A 14 -19.12 -4.23 5.36
C HIS A 14 -18.87 -3.09 4.38
N ASN A 15 -17.80 -3.21 3.61
CA ASN A 15 -17.46 -2.29 2.55
C ASN A 15 -18.40 -2.47 1.36
N GLU A 16 -19.20 -1.45 1.07
CA GLU A 16 -20.12 -1.40 -0.07
C GLU A 16 -19.47 -0.78 -1.33
N GLY A 17 -18.13 -0.68 -1.38
CA GLY A 17 -17.39 -0.04 -2.47
C GLY A 17 -17.32 1.49 -2.37
N ARG A 18 -17.71 2.06 -1.22
CA ARG A 18 -17.66 3.50 -0.94
C ARG A 18 -17.22 3.72 0.50
N LEU A 19 -16.48 4.81 0.73
CA LEU A 19 -16.09 5.22 2.07
C LEU A 19 -17.32 5.77 2.82
N PRO A 20 -17.73 5.19 3.96
CA PRO A 20 -18.89 5.65 4.73
C PRO A 20 -18.55 6.91 5.54
N LYS A 21 -18.39 8.04 4.85
CA LYS A 21 -17.90 9.30 5.41
C LYS A 21 -18.79 9.82 6.53
N GLU A 22 -20.11 9.86 6.29
CA GLU A 22 -21.07 10.43 7.25
C GLU A 22 -21.11 9.64 8.56
N GLU A 23 -21.09 8.32 8.47
CA GLU A 23 -21.05 7.43 9.62
C GLU A 23 -19.74 7.54 10.39
N LEU A 24 -18.59 7.56 9.70
CA LEU A 24 -17.29 7.76 10.33
C LEU A 24 -17.19 9.14 11.01
N GLU A 25 -17.68 10.20 10.38
CA GLU A 25 -17.74 11.54 10.97
C GLU A 25 -18.62 11.57 12.23
N GLU A 26 -19.75 10.87 12.23
CA GLU A 26 -20.62 10.76 13.40
C GLU A 26 -19.96 9.98 14.54
N LEU A 27 -19.28 8.87 14.22
CA LEU A 27 -18.50 8.07 15.18
C LEU A 27 -17.37 8.90 15.80
N ILE A 28 -16.67 9.71 15.00
CA ILE A 28 -15.62 10.63 15.47
C ILE A 28 -16.23 11.73 16.35
N ARG A 29 -17.37 12.31 15.96
CA ARG A 29 -18.05 13.37 16.74
C ARG A 29 -18.45 12.89 18.14
N ARG A 30 -18.78 11.60 18.27
CA ARG A 30 -19.17 10.94 19.52
C ARG A 30 -18.04 10.09 20.11
N GLU A 31 -16.81 10.64 20.08
CA GLU A 31 -15.57 9.95 20.44
C GLU A 31 -15.65 9.11 21.73
N ASP A 32 -16.12 9.67 22.84
CA ASP A 32 -16.14 8.95 24.12
C ASP A 32 -17.03 7.70 24.10
N GLU A 33 -18.23 7.80 23.51
CA GLU A 33 -19.15 6.67 23.35
C GLU A 33 -18.57 5.64 22.37
N THR A 34 -18.01 6.12 21.25
CA THR A 34 -17.40 5.27 20.21
C THR A 34 -16.20 4.52 20.75
N ARG A 35 -15.30 5.18 21.48
CA ARG A 35 -14.11 4.58 22.09
C ARG A 35 -14.48 3.38 22.98
N ILE A 36 -15.46 3.57 23.88
CA ILE A 36 -15.89 2.50 24.81
C ILE A 36 -16.42 1.31 24.01
N PHE A 37 -17.33 1.57 23.08
CA PHE A 37 -17.92 0.53 22.23
C PHE A 37 -16.85 -0.21 21.40
N LEU A 38 -15.90 0.50 20.79
CA LEU A 38 -14.90 -0.11 19.92
C LEU A 38 -13.87 -0.96 20.69
N ILE A 39 -13.57 -0.63 21.95
CA ILE A 39 -12.72 -1.48 22.79
C ILE A 39 -13.40 -2.82 23.07
N ASP A 40 -14.67 -2.80 23.48
CA ASP A 40 -15.43 -4.02 23.73
C ASP A 40 -15.55 -4.85 22.43
N TYR A 41 -15.85 -4.18 21.32
CA TYR A 41 -15.90 -4.79 20.00
C TYR A 41 -14.58 -5.45 19.59
N MET A 42 -13.43 -4.80 19.80
CA MET A 42 -12.12 -5.36 19.41
C MET A 42 -11.67 -6.51 20.33
N GLU A 43 -12.06 -6.51 21.60
CA GLU A 43 -11.86 -7.66 22.49
C GLU A 43 -12.67 -8.88 22.03
N ASP A 44 -13.91 -8.68 21.58
CA ASP A 44 -14.74 -9.75 21.06
C ASP A 44 -14.26 -10.21 19.68
N PHE A 45 -13.86 -9.29 18.82
CA PHE A 45 -13.26 -9.61 17.52
C PHE A 45 -12.00 -10.47 17.65
N LYS A 46 -11.11 -10.17 18.60
CA LYS A 46 -9.91 -10.99 18.87
C LYS A 46 -10.25 -12.45 19.19
N LYS A 47 -11.41 -12.72 19.80
CA LYS A 47 -11.88 -14.08 20.14
C LYS A 47 -12.52 -14.78 18.94
N ASP A 48 -13.15 -14.03 18.03
CA ASP A 48 -13.86 -14.54 16.86
C ASP A 48 -13.72 -13.62 15.64
N TYR A 49 -12.56 -13.70 14.99
CA TYR A 49 -12.22 -12.90 13.81
C TYR A 49 -12.48 -13.64 12.49
N LYS A 50 -13.03 -14.86 12.52
CA LYS A 50 -13.14 -15.72 11.33
C LYS A 50 -14.05 -15.12 10.26
N VAL A 51 -15.06 -14.35 10.66
CA VAL A 51 -15.90 -13.58 9.72
C VAL A 51 -15.07 -12.69 8.79
N ALA A 52 -14.01 -12.06 9.30
CA ALA A 52 -13.14 -11.19 8.51
C ALA A 52 -12.17 -11.95 7.60
N LEU A 53 -11.91 -13.23 7.89
CA LEU A 53 -11.13 -14.10 6.99
C LEU A 53 -11.99 -14.69 5.86
N GLU A 54 -13.27 -14.90 6.12
CA GLU A 54 -14.21 -15.51 5.17
C GLU A 54 -14.88 -14.47 4.26
N ASP A 55 -15.09 -13.24 4.76
CA ASP A 55 -15.72 -12.16 4.02
C ASP A 55 -14.73 -11.00 3.80
N MET A 56 -14.18 -10.93 2.59
CA MET A 56 -13.27 -9.83 2.18
C MET A 56 -13.95 -8.45 2.16
N SER A 57 -15.28 -8.38 2.22
CA SER A 57 -15.98 -7.10 2.38
C SER A 57 -16.03 -6.65 3.84
N TYR A 58 -15.69 -7.50 4.81
CA TYR A 58 -15.74 -7.16 6.22
C TYR A 58 -14.62 -6.21 6.63
N PHE A 59 -14.99 -4.97 6.99
CA PHE A 59 -14.08 -3.87 7.33
C PHE A 59 -14.22 -3.43 8.78
N GLY A 60 -15.04 -4.12 9.59
CA GLY A 60 -15.32 -3.71 10.97
C GLY A 60 -14.07 -3.52 11.82
N HIS A 61 -13.17 -4.50 11.85
CA HIS A 61 -11.89 -4.40 12.58
C HIS A 61 -10.96 -3.34 11.99
N ILE A 62 -11.01 -3.10 10.69
CA ILE A 62 -10.23 -2.05 10.03
C ILE A 62 -10.69 -0.68 10.53
N TYR A 63 -11.98 -0.36 10.40
CA TYR A 63 -12.51 0.92 10.87
C TYR A 63 -12.31 1.13 12.37
N ALA A 64 -12.53 0.08 13.19
CA ALA A 64 -12.28 0.12 14.62
C ALA A 64 -10.81 0.45 14.94
N THR A 65 -9.87 -0.18 14.24
CA THR A 65 -8.42 0.02 14.42
C THR A 65 -8.02 1.45 14.14
N TYR A 66 -8.45 2.02 13.00
CA TYR A 66 -8.09 3.40 12.65
C TYR A 66 -8.75 4.43 13.58
N LEU A 67 -10.00 4.21 14.00
CA LEU A 67 -10.68 5.10 14.94
C LEU A 67 -10.00 5.06 16.32
N LEU A 68 -9.71 3.88 16.87
CA LEU A 68 -9.01 3.74 18.14
C LEU A 68 -7.59 4.32 18.09
N ALA A 69 -6.89 4.15 16.96
CA ALA A 69 -5.61 4.79 16.72
C ALA A 69 -5.72 6.32 16.66
N GLN A 70 -6.74 6.85 15.99
CA GLN A 70 -7.04 8.29 15.97
C GLN A 70 -7.31 8.84 17.38
N PHE A 71 -8.11 8.12 18.17
CA PHE A 71 -8.45 8.48 19.54
C PHE A 71 -7.31 8.27 20.55
N LYS A 72 -6.15 7.78 20.10
CA LYS A 72 -4.96 7.44 20.92
C LYS A 72 -5.29 6.48 22.07
N GLU A 73 -6.22 5.56 21.86
CA GLU A 73 -6.75 4.72 22.93
C GLU A 73 -5.71 3.68 23.39
N LYS A 74 -5.18 3.85 24.60
CA LYS A 74 -4.07 3.04 25.11
C LYS A 74 -4.48 1.61 25.46
N LYS A 75 -5.75 1.36 25.80
CA LYS A 75 -6.25 -0.01 26.00
C LYS A 75 -6.21 -0.84 24.72
N PHE A 76 -6.27 -0.20 23.55
CA PHE A 76 -6.20 -0.90 22.28
C PHE A 76 -4.80 -1.43 21.96
N TYR A 77 -3.76 -0.94 22.65
CA TYR A 77 -2.38 -1.37 22.43
C TYR A 77 -2.20 -2.88 22.54
N ASP A 78 -2.56 -3.46 23.69
CA ASP A 78 -2.37 -4.89 23.93
C ASP A 78 -3.29 -5.72 23.02
N ILE A 79 -4.53 -5.26 22.79
CA ILE A 79 -5.47 -5.92 21.88
C ILE A 79 -4.90 -5.99 20.46
N TYR A 80 -4.34 -4.89 19.95
CA TYR A 80 -3.77 -4.86 18.62
C TYR A 80 -2.53 -5.76 18.52
N LEU A 81 -1.63 -5.73 19.52
CA LEU A 81 -0.47 -6.60 19.53
C LEU A 81 -0.86 -8.09 19.59
N ASP A 82 -1.87 -8.45 20.38
CA ASP A 82 -2.39 -9.82 20.41
C ASP A 82 -2.93 -10.25 19.03
N ILE A 83 -3.59 -9.34 18.31
CA ILE A 83 -4.07 -9.61 16.94
C ILE A 83 -2.89 -9.81 15.98
N LEU A 84 -1.81 -9.03 16.11
CA LEU A 84 -0.59 -9.21 15.30
C LEU A 84 0.10 -10.56 15.57
N GLU A 85 -0.11 -11.16 16.74
CA GLU A 85 0.46 -12.46 17.11
C GLU A 85 -0.48 -13.65 16.85
N LEU A 86 -1.59 -13.44 16.13
CA LEU A 86 -2.48 -14.53 15.73
C LEU A 86 -1.74 -15.64 14.96
N PRO A 87 -2.17 -16.91 15.12
CA PRO A 87 -1.51 -18.05 14.51
C PRO A 87 -1.54 -17.98 12.98
N ASP A 88 -0.67 -18.78 12.34
CA ASP A 88 -0.66 -18.99 10.89
C ASP A 88 -0.57 -17.69 10.05
N ASN A 89 -0.02 -16.62 10.65
CA ASN A 89 0.10 -15.31 10.03
C ASN A 89 -1.27 -14.72 9.63
N GLU A 90 -2.35 -15.08 10.31
CA GLU A 90 -3.72 -14.62 10.02
C GLU A 90 -3.87 -13.10 10.18
N ALA A 91 -3.06 -12.46 11.02
CA ALA A 91 -2.97 -11.00 11.11
C ALA A 91 -2.74 -10.35 9.73
N MET A 92 -1.90 -10.96 8.88
CA MET A 92 -1.65 -10.49 7.53
C MET A 92 -2.86 -10.70 6.62
N ALA A 93 -3.69 -11.71 6.83
CA ALA A 93 -4.93 -11.86 6.08
C ALA A 93 -5.99 -10.84 6.52
N LEU A 94 -6.02 -10.50 7.82
CA LEU A 94 -6.99 -9.55 8.38
C LEU A 94 -6.73 -8.10 7.95
N TYR A 95 -5.48 -7.66 7.93
CA TYR A 95 -5.13 -6.26 7.62
C TYR A 95 -4.43 -6.09 6.27
N ASP A 96 -4.07 -7.19 5.60
CA ASP A 96 -3.36 -7.22 4.33
C ASP A 96 -2.18 -6.24 4.28
N ASP A 97 -2.09 -5.42 3.23
CA ASP A 97 -1.05 -4.40 3.09
C ASP A 97 -1.15 -3.29 4.15
N GLY A 98 -2.27 -3.17 4.87
CA GLY A 98 -2.45 -2.23 5.97
C GLY A 98 -1.42 -2.39 7.10
N ILE A 99 -0.93 -3.61 7.38
CA ILE A 99 0.17 -3.81 8.34
C ILE A 99 1.47 -3.21 7.82
N LYS A 100 1.77 -3.39 6.53
CA LYS A 100 3.02 -2.90 5.94
C LYS A 100 3.02 -1.38 5.83
N GLU A 101 1.89 -0.79 5.46
CA GLU A 101 1.77 0.63 5.18
C GLU A 101 1.52 1.47 6.45
N HIS A 102 0.69 0.97 7.37
CA HIS A 102 0.19 1.75 8.51
C HIS A 102 0.46 1.09 9.86
N GLY A 103 0.88 -0.18 9.93
CA GLY A 103 1.05 -0.92 11.19
C GLY A 103 1.94 -0.21 12.20
N GLY A 104 3.07 0.36 11.76
CA GLY A 104 3.96 1.13 12.65
C GLY A 104 3.31 2.40 13.21
N LYS A 105 2.55 3.14 12.39
CA LYS A 105 1.80 4.31 12.84
C LYS A 105 0.67 3.93 13.81
N ILE A 106 -0.04 2.84 13.55
CA ILE A 106 -1.12 2.35 14.42
C ILE A 106 -0.55 2.05 15.81
N ILE A 107 0.49 1.21 15.89
CA ILE A 107 1.17 0.86 17.16
C ILE A 107 1.64 2.13 17.87
N ALA A 108 2.32 3.03 17.16
CA ALA A 108 2.83 4.27 17.73
C ALA A 108 1.70 5.17 18.28
N SER A 109 0.55 5.23 17.61
CA SER A 109 -0.60 6.04 18.04
C SER A 109 -1.19 5.55 19.36
N VAL A 110 -1.25 4.23 19.55
CA VAL A 110 -1.84 3.61 20.74
C VAL A 110 -0.82 3.21 21.81
N TYR A 111 0.48 3.44 21.57
CA TYR A 111 1.57 3.07 22.46
C TYR A 111 1.32 3.48 23.92
N ASN A 112 1.30 2.51 24.83
CA ASN A 112 0.98 2.70 26.25
C ASN A 112 2.23 2.91 27.14
N GLY A 113 3.43 2.80 26.57
CA GLY A 113 4.70 2.92 27.30
C GLY A 113 5.41 1.59 27.56
N ASP A 114 4.81 0.44 27.24
CA ASP A 114 5.43 -0.87 27.40
C ASP A 114 6.19 -1.32 26.14
N ASP A 115 7.51 -1.23 26.19
CA ASP A 115 8.41 -1.69 25.14
C ASP A 115 8.66 -3.21 25.19
N THR A 116 8.32 -3.88 26.29
CA THR A 116 8.56 -5.32 26.50
C THR A 116 7.88 -6.13 25.40
N ARG A 117 6.57 -5.91 25.17
CA ARG A 117 5.79 -6.62 24.14
C ARG A 117 6.33 -6.37 22.73
N LEU A 118 6.79 -5.16 22.43
CA LEU A 118 7.38 -4.85 21.12
C LEU A 118 8.69 -5.61 20.91
N ILE A 119 9.54 -5.68 21.95
CA ILE A 119 10.81 -6.41 21.91
C ILE A 119 10.56 -7.92 21.73
N GLU A 120 9.59 -8.48 22.47
CA GLU A 120 9.17 -9.88 22.34
C GLU A 120 8.75 -10.21 20.90
N ILE A 121 7.88 -9.38 20.30
CA ILE A 121 7.43 -9.56 18.91
C ILE A 121 8.60 -9.51 17.93
N ILE A 122 9.54 -8.57 18.10
CA ILE A 122 10.72 -8.46 17.24
C ILE A 122 11.57 -9.74 17.29
N GLN A 123 11.68 -10.35 18.48
CA GLN A 123 12.49 -11.54 18.73
C GLN A 123 11.78 -12.86 18.40
N SER A 124 10.45 -12.86 18.31
CA SER A 124 9.64 -14.06 18.08
C SER A 124 9.85 -14.69 16.71
N ASP A 125 10.19 -15.98 16.64
CA ASP A 125 10.29 -16.71 15.35
C ASP A 125 8.93 -17.00 14.70
N ASN A 126 7.84 -16.84 15.45
CA ASN A 126 6.48 -17.16 15.00
C ASN A 126 5.77 -15.97 14.32
N VAL A 127 6.40 -14.80 14.30
CA VAL A 127 5.84 -13.58 13.72
C VAL A 127 6.50 -13.27 12.37
N SER A 128 5.69 -12.85 11.39
CA SER A 128 6.17 -12.52 10.05
C SER A 128 7.11 -11.31 10.04
N LYS A 129 7.96 -11.24 9.00
CA LYS A 129 8.93 -10.14 8.84
C LYS A 129 8.24 -8.78 8.67
N GLU A 130 7.05 -8.76 8.08
CA GLU A 130 6.21 -7.57 7.88
C GLU A 130 5.77 -6.98 9.22
N ILE A 131 5.29 -7.83 10.13
CA ILE A 131 4.88 -7.40 11.47
C ILE A 131 6.08 -6.94 12.28
N LYS A 132 7.20 -7.67 12.23
CA LYS A 132 8.46 -7.23 12.87
C LYS A 132 8.93 -5.89 12.34
N TYR A 133 8.76 -5.64 11.04
CA TYR A 133 9.07 -4.35 10.43
C TYR A 133 8.14 -3.26 10.95
N ALA A 134 6.82 -3.50 11.00
CA ALA A 134 5.85 -2.57 11.55
C ALA A 134 6.19 -2.17 13.00
N VAL A 135 6.54 -3.15 13.85
CA VAL A 135 6.96 -2.89 15.25
C VAL A 135 8.24 -2.06 15.32
N LYS A 136 9.26 -2.37 14.51
CA LYS A 136 10.49 -1.56 14.44
C LYS A 136 10.21 -0.14 13.99
N ASN A 137 9.35 0.02 12.99
CA ASN A 137 8.94 1.34 12.50
C ASN A 137 8.17 2.12 13.58
N ALA A 138 7.37 1.46 14.41
CA ALA A 138 6.71 2.10 15.55
C ALA A 138 7.72 2.72 16.53
N PHE A 139 8.81 2.01 16.87
CA PHE A 139 9.89 2.56 17.70
C PHE A 139 10.51 3.82 17.07
N GLU A 140 10.74 3.81 15.76
CA GLU A 140 11.27 4.97 15.05
C GLU A 140 10.30 6.15 15.10
N ILE A 141 8.99 5.91 14.97
CA ILE A 141 7.97 6.96 15.03
C ILE A 141 7.92 7.56 16.43
N ILE A 142 7.84 6.73 17.48
CA ILE A 142 7.71 7.16 18.89
C ILE A 142 8.90 8.06 19.32
N GLN A 143 10.09 7.81 18.79
CA GLN A 143 11.31 8.53 19.16
C GLN A 143 11.54 9.84 18.39
N ARG A 144 10.71 10.17 17.39
CA ARG A 144 10.87 11.42 16.63
C ARG A 144 10.47 12.62 17.47
N ASP A 145 11.16 13.75 17.26
CA ASP A 145 10.80 15.04 17.85
C ASP A 145 9.38 15.50 17.47
N ASN A 146 8.92 15.12 16.26
CA ASN A 146 7.57 15.36 15.77
C ASN A 146 6.99 14.07 15.16
N PRO A 147 6.45 13.17 15.99
CA PRO A 147 5.93 11.88 15.54
C PRO A 147 4.69 12.08 14.68
N ARG A 148 4.59 11.33 13.58
CA ARG A 148 3.37 11.30 12.73
C ARG A 148 2.53 10.11 13.13
N TYR A 149 1.48 10.37 13.88
CA TYR A 149 0.50 9.37 14.28
C TYR A 149 -0.69 9.35 13.31
N ILE A 150 -1.62 8.43 13.54
CA ILE A 150 -2.94 8.46 12.90
C ILE A 150 -3.74 9.58 13.57
N ASP A 151 -3.85 10.74 12.95
CA ASP A 151 -4.60 11.88 13.52
C ASP A 151 -5.98 12.06 12.86
N ASN A 152 -6.13 11.56 11.64
CA ASN A 152 -7.37 11.58 10.90
C ASN A 152 -7.45 10.33 10.01
N ILE A 153 -8.45 9.48 10.25
CA ILE A 153 -8.70 8.26 9.50
C ILE A 153 -8.81 8.53 8.00
N PHE A 154 -9.41 9.65 7.60
CA PHE A 154 -9.60 9.98 6.19
C PHE A 154 -8.27 10.18 5.46
N ASP A 155 -7.27 10.77 6.11
CA ASP A 155 -5.96 10.98 5.50
C ASP A 155 -5.23 9.65 5.22
N GLU A 156 -5.60 8.60 5.95
CA GLU A 156 -4.99 7.29 5.85
C GLU A 156 -5.72 6.38 4.85
N ILE A 157 -7.07 6.46 4.78
CA ILE A 157 -7.86 5.48 4.04
C ILE A 157 -8.64 6.03 2.83
N VAL A 158 -8.76 7.35 2.65
CA VAL A 158 -9.63 7.92 1.60
C VAL A 158 -9.24 7.51 0.18
N ASN A 159 -7.95 7.22 -0.04
CA ASN A 159 -7.40 6.90 -1.36
C ASN A 159 -7.30 5.39 -1.64
N TRP A 160 -7.83 4.54 -0.75
CA TRP A 160 -7.80 3.09 -0.96
C TRP A 160 -8.59 2.69 -2.20
N GLU A 161 -8.04 1.74 -2.97
CA GLU A 161 -8.61 1.27 -4.25
C GLU A 161 -10.04 0.74 -4.10
N CYS A 162 -10.37 0.17 -2.94
CA CYS A 162 -11.70 -0.37 -2.66
C CYS A 162 -12.81 0.70 -2.53
N PHE A 163 -12.44 1.98 -2.38
CA PHE A 163 -13.39 3.11 -2.33
C PHE A 163 -13.46 3.88 -3.65
N LYS A 164 -12.60 3.56 -4.62
CA LYS A 164 -12.63 4.16 -5.94
C LYS A 164 -13.76 3.51 -6.74
N GLY A 165 -14.63 4.33 -7.32
CA GLY A 165 -15.73 3.87 -8.17
C GLY A 165 -15.24 3.13 -9.40
N GLU A 166 -16.12 2.38 -10.08
CA GLU A 166 -15.79 1.71 -11.35
C GLU A 166 -15.21 2.68 -12.38
N GLU A 167 -15.78 3.89 -12.47
CA GLU A 167 -15.35 4.93 -13.41
C GLU A 167 -13.92 5.44 -13.13
N GLU A 168 -13.57 5.67 -11.86
CA GLU A 168 -12.20 6.07 -11.47
C GLU A 168 -11.18 4.95 -11.67
N ARG A 169 -11.60 3.69 -11.49
CA ARG A 169 -10.75 2.52 -11.78
C ARG A 169 -10.49 2.36 -13.28
N GLU A 170 -11.51 2.57 -14.10
CA GLU A 170 -11.38 2.55 -15.56
C GLU A 170 -10.49 3.69 -16.05
N GLU A 171 -10.70 4.92 -15.59
CA GLU A 171 -9.87 6.08 -15.95
C GLU A 171 -8.41 5.86 -15.56
N LYS A 172 -8.14 5.38 -14.34
CA LYS A 172 -6.78 5.07 -13.88
C LYS A 172 -6.12 3.98 -14.74
N ALA A 173 -6.84 2.91 -15.06
CA ALA A 173 -6.33 1.83 -15.90
C ALA A 173 -6.07 2.29 -17.34
N GLU A 174 -6.88 3.20 -17.88
CA GLU A 174 -6.63 3.84 -19.17
C GLU A 174 -5.38 4.74 -19.14
N LEU A 175 -5.21 5.51 -18.06
CA LEU A 175 -4.04 6.36 -17.86
C LEU A 175 -2.74 5.54 -17.77
N GLU A 176 -2.74 4.48 -16.95
CA GLU A 176 -1.60 3.56 -16.79
C GLU A 176 -1.22 2.90 -18.13
N LYS A 177 -2.22 2.45 -18.90
CA LYS A 177 -1.98 1.91 -20.26
C LYS A 177 -1.39 2.96 -21.20
N ALA A 178 -1.87 4.20 -21.14
CA ALA A 178 -1.36 5.29 -21.97
C ALA A 178 0.08 5.66 -21.59
N GLU A 179 0.40 5.70 -20.29
CA GLU A 179 1.74 5.94 -19.77
C GLU A 179 2.71 4.82 -20.18
N GLU A 180 2.33 3.56 -20.00
CA GLU A 180 3.12 2.41 -20.41
C GLU A 180 3.38 2.41 -21.93
N ALA A 181 2.35 2.69 -22.74
CA ALA A 181 2.49 2.83 -24.18
C ALA A 181 3.44 3.97 -24.56
N SER A 182 3.36 5.10 -23.87
CA SER A 182 4.25 6.25 -24.07
C SER A 182 5.71 5.91 -23.73
N LEU A 183 5.94 5.24 -22.60
CA LEU A 183 7.26 4.78 -22.17
C LEU A 183 7.85 3.75 -23.16
N ASN A 184 7.04 2.78 -23.60
CA ASN A 184 7.47 1.80 -24.59
C ASN A 184 7.86 2.44 -25.93
N ASN A 185 7.13 3.46 -26.37
CA ASN A 185 7.47 4.23 -27.56
C ASN A 185 8.79 5.00 -27.40
N LEU A 186 9.01 5.63 -26.24
CA LEU A 186 10.28 6.29 -25.91
C LEU A 186 11.45 5.31 -25.95
N ILE A 187 11.33 4.16 -25.27
CA ILE A 187 12.35 3.10 -25.28
C ILE A 187 12.63 2.62 -26.71
N ALA A 188 11.59 2.35 -27.50
CA ALA A 188 11.75 1.91 -28.89
C ALA A 188 12.45 2.98 -29.75
N SER A 189 12.17 4.26 -29.51
CA SER A 189 12.82 5.37 -30.22
C SER A 189 14.30 5.49 -29.87
N GLU A 190 14.65 5.35 -28.58
CA GLU A 190 16.03 5.47 -28.10
C GLU A 190 16.88 4.26 -28.54
N LEU A 191 16.31 3.06 -28.54
CA LEU A 191 16.95 1.85 -29.10
C LEU A 191 17.22 1.99 -30.61
N LYS A 192 16.26 2.52 -31.38
CA LYS A 192 16.45 2.79 -32.82
C LYS A 192 17.54 3.83 -33.05
N LYS A 193 17.57 4.90 -32.25
CA LYS A 193 18.60 5.93 -32.34
C LYS A 193 19.99 5.36 -32.02
N GLY A 194 20.12 4.61 -30.93
CA GLY A 194 21.38 3.95 -30.56
C GLY A 194 21.87 2.95 -31.61
N LEU A 195 20.96 2.20 -32.24
CA LEU A 195 21.29 1.32 -33.36
C LEU A 195 21.77 2.11 -34.59
N ASN A 196 21.09 3.20 -34.94
CA ASN A 196 21.49 4.06 -36.06
C ASN A 196 22.84 4.72 -35.80
N ASP A 197 23.11 5.19 -34.58
CA ASP A 197 24.41 5.75 -34.19
C ASP A 197 25.51 4.68 -34.26
N PHE A 198 25.21 3.45 -33.83
CA PHE A 198 26.13 2.31 -33.96
C PHE A 198 26.40 1.94 -35.42
N ILE A 199 25.37 1.93 -36.27
CA ILE A 199 25.51 1.67 -37.71
C ILE A 199 26.30 2.79 -38.37
N MET A 200 26.01 4.06 -38.09
CA MET A 200 26.76 5.23 -38.59
C MET A 200 28.23 5.20 -38.15
N LYS A 201 28.50 4.84 -36.90
CA LYS A 201 29.87 4.77 -36.38
C LYS A 201 30.68 3.62 -36.98
N ASN A 202 30.02 2.52 -37.32
CA ASN A 202 30.66 1.32 -37.89
C ASN A 202 30.47 1.17 -39.40
N SER A 203 29.76 2.09 -40.06
CA SER A 203 29.64 2.09 -41.52
C SER A 203 30.97 2.53 -42.10
N VAL A 204 31.64 1.60 -42.78
CA VAL A 204 32.85 1.91 -43.55
C VAL A 204 32.40 2.71 -44.76
N GLU A 205 32.66 4.01 -44.77
CA GLU A 205 32.49 4.85 -45.96
C GLU A 205 33.51 4.42 -47.02
N ILE A 206 33.09 3.54 -47.95
CA ILE A 206 33.89 3.19 -49.11
C ILE A 206 33.75 4.33 -50.12
N GLY A 207 34.81 5.12 -50.29
CA GLY A 207 34.83 6.21 -51.24
C GLY A 207 34.67 5.72 -52.69
N ARG A 208 34.04 6.51 -53.57
CA ARG A 208 33.80 6.14 -54.99
C ARG A 208 35.04 5.62 -55.72
N ASN A 209 36.23 6.07 -55.34
CA ASN A 209 37.50 5.68 -55.96
C ASN A 209 38.26 4.57 -55.20
N ASP A 210 37.77 4.12 -54.04
CA ASP A 210 38.40 3.07 -53.24
C ASP A 210 38.16 1.69 -53.83
N SER A 211 38.97 0.71 -53.43
CA SER A 211 38.82 -0.68 -53.86
C SER A 211 37.48 -1.25 -53.39
N CYS A 212 36.76 -1.91 -54.29
CA CYS A 212 35.43 -2.43 -54.02
C CYS A 212 35.49 -3.62 -53.05
N SER A 213 34.66 -3.60 -52.00
CA SER A 213 34.62 -4.62 -50.94
C SER A 213 34.13 -6.00 -51.38
N CYS A 214 33.60 -6.15 -52.60
CA CYS A 214 33.18 -7.45 -53.16
C CYS A 214 34.34 -8.32 -53.68
N GLY A 215 35.59 -7.87 -53.54
CA GLY A 215 36.79 -8.64 -53.94
C GLY A 215 37.11 -8.60 -55.44
N SER A 216 36.40 -7.79 -56.24
CA SER A 216 36.58 -7.72 -57.70
C SER A 216 37.89 -7.04 -58.16
N GLY A 217 38.64 -6.42 -57.24
CA GLY A 217 39.86 -5.66 -57.54
C GLY A 217 39.63 -4.33 -58.28
N LYS A 218 38.38 -3.92 -58.55
CA LYS A 218 38.03 -2.66 -59.24
C LYS A 218 37.67 -1.55 -58.25
N LYS A 219 37.80 -0.28 -58.67
CA LYS A 219 37.29 0.88 -57.89
C LYS A 219 35.77 0.80 -57.73
N TYR A 220 35.24 1.18 -56.56
CA TYR A 220 33.83 1.03 -56.18
C TYR A 220 32.85 1.58 -57.22
N LYS A 221 33.08 2.80 -57.74
CA LYS A 221 32.24 3.43 -58.78
C LYS A 221 32.17 2.70 -60.12
N LYS A 222 33.07 1.74 -60.37
CA LYS A 222 33.12 0.94 -61.61
C LYS A 222 32.62 -0.49 -61.40
N CYS A 223 32.18 -0.84 -60.18
CA CYS A 223 31.71 -2.17 -59.82
C CYS A 223 30.34 -2.07 -59.12
N CYS A 224 30.27 -2.25 -57.81
CA CYS A 224 29.02 -2.24 -57.05
C CYS A 224 28.41 -0.84 -56.87
N GLY A 225 29.19 0.23 -57.02
CA GLY A 225 28.73 1.61 -56.91
C GLY A 225 28.45 2.30 -58.25
N LYS A 226 28.05 1.53 -59.27
CA LYS A 226 27.60 2.08 -60.56
C LYS A 226 26.21 2.70 -60.44
#